data_AF-A0A4Q7Q6L8-F1
#
_entry.id   AF-A0A4Q7Q6L8-F1
#
_cell.length_a   1.000
_cell.length_b   1.000
_cell.length_c   1.000
_cell.angle_alpha   90.00
_cell.angle_beta   90.00
_cell.angle_gamma   90.00
#
_symmetry.space_group_name_H-M   'P 1'
#
loop_
_entity.id
_entity.type
_entity.pdbx_description
1 polymer ?
#
loop_
_entity_poly.entity_id
_entity_poly.type
_entity_poly.pdbx_seq_one_letter_code
_entity_poly.pdbx_strand_id
1 'polypeptide(L)'
;MPRLRDSDFPALGTDAPAEQLISIRFRWYAAQARRARIWYRALGTVQLIAAVVIAISVAIKAPIWLAPSLGGVIALAEGIRTLFGFKDSYPTYTRTAQELRNEAWLYSQKAGRYAKAGEPVKLLAERVVEISYSETEDWEAALKARSV
;
A
#
# COMPACT_ATOMS: atom_id res chain seq x y z
N MET A 1 2.45 -11.59 2.99
CA MET A 1 1.14 -10.94 2.79
C MET A 1 0.55 -11.32 1.42
N PRO A 2 -0.69 -11.85 1.37
CA PRO A 2 -1.38 -12.22 0.14
C PRO A 2 -1.54 -11.01 -0.80
N ARG A 3 -1.60 -11.24 -2.12
CA ARG A 3 -2.01 -10.18 -3.06
C ARG A 3 -3.50 -9.92 -2.85
N LEU A 4 -3.88 -8.70 -2.50
CA LEU A 4 -5.27 -8.26 -2.54
C LEU A 4 -5.70 -8.20 -4.00
N ARG A 5 -6.63 -9.07 -4.39
CA ARG A 5 -7.27 -9.03 -5.70
C ARG A 5 -8.66 -8.41 -5.56
N ASP A 6 -9.09 -7.72 -6.59
CA ASP A 6 -10.44 -7.14 -6.63
C ASP A 6 -11.53 -8.23 -6.53
N SER A 7 -11.23 -9.46 -6.99
CA SER A 7 -12.06 -10.65 -6.83
C SER A 7 -12.34 -11.05 -5.39
N ASP A 8 -11.57 -10.52 -4.44
CA ASP A 8 -11.67 -10.90 -3.04
C ASP A 8 -12.62 -9.99 -2.24
N PHE A 9 -13.16 -8.95 -2.88
CA PHE A 9 -14.16 -8.06 -2.30
C PHE A 9 -15.57 -8.61 -2.60
N PRO A 10 -16.45 -8.72 -1.60
CA PRO A 10 -17.79 -9.25 -1.83
C PRO A 10 -18.61 -8.29 -2.69
N ALA A 11 -19.49 -8.83 -3.53
CA ALA A 11 -20.50 -8.03 -4.21
C ALA A 11 -21.49 -7.50 -3.17
N LEU A 12 -21.46 -6.19 -2.95
CA LEU A 12 -22.45 -5.50 -2.12
C LEU A 12 -23.58 -4.99 -3.00
N GLY A 13 -24.71 -4.65 -2.37
CA GLY A 13 -25.75 -3.87 -3.05
C GLY A 13 -25.18 -2.53 -3.57
N THR A 14 -25.87 -1.93 -4.54
CA THR A 14 -25.57 -0.57 -5.00
C THR A 14 -26.64 0.43 -4.57
N ASP A 15 -27.62 -0.03 -3.79
CA ASP A 15 -28.81 0.73 -3.43
C ASP A 15 -28.50 1.74 -2.31
N ALA A 16 -27.51 1.44 -1.47
CA ALA A 16 -27.07 2.32 -0.40
C ALA A 16 -25.75 3.04 -0.73
N PRO A 17 -25.64 4.36 -0.46
CA PRO A 17 -24.39 5.11 -0.65
C PRO A 17 -23.20 4.53 0.13
N ALA A 18 -23.44 3.92 1.30
CA ALA A 18 -22.39 3.32 2.14
C ALA A 18 -21.71 2.12 1.46
N GLU A 19 -22.48 1.30 0.74
CA GLU A 19 -21.98 0.13 0.00
C GLU A 19 -21.11 0.56 -1.18
N GLN A 20 -21.50 1.64 -1.87
CA GLN A 20 -20.69 2.24 -2.92
C GLN A 20 -19.39 2.81 -2.37
N LEU A 21 -19.46 3.55 -1.25
CA LEU A 21 -18.32 4.20 -0.62
C LEU A 21 -17.22 3.20 -0.24
N ILE A 22 -17.58 2.11 0.44
CA ILE A 22 -16.60 1.09 0.83
C ILE A 22 -15.92 0.44 -0.39
N SER A 23 -16.67 0.20 -1.46
CA SER A 23 -16.13 -0.38 -2.69
C SER A 23 -15.12 0.55 -3.38
N ILE A 24 -15.42 1.87 -3.41
CA ILE A 24 -14.55 2.89 -4.00
C ILE A 24 -13.27 3.01 -3.17
N ARG A 25 -13.40 3.10 -1.84
CA ARG A 25 -12.24 3.19 -0.94
C ARG A 25 -11.35 1.96 -1.07
N PHE A 26 -11.92 0.76 -1.00
CA PHE A 26 -11.16 -0.48 -1.14
C PHE A 26 -10.34 -0.51 -2.44
N ARG A 27 -10.96 -0.19 -3.59
CA ARG A 27 -10.27 -0.16 -4.89
C ARG A 27 -9.12 0.84 -4.90
N TRP A 28 -9.31 2.02 -4.33
CA TRP A 28 -8.27 3.04 -4.24
C TRP A 28 -7.07 2.54 -3.40
N TYR A 29 -7.32 2.04 -2.19
CA TYR A 29 -6.26 1.52 -1.31
C TYR A 29 -5.53 0.31 -1.90
N ALA A 30 -6.27 -0.63 -2.49
CA ALA A 30 -5.69 -1.81 -3.13
C ALA A 30 -4.80 -1.42 -4.33
N ALA A 31 -5.24 -0.46 -5.15
CA ALA A 31 -4.45 0.06 -6.26
C ALA A 31 -3.18 0.78 -5.76
N GLN A 32 -3.29 1.58 -4.71
CA GLN A 32 -2.17 2.33 -4.14
C GLN A 32 -1.14 1.41 -3.48
N ALA A 33 -1.58 0.41 -2.71
CA ALA A 33 -0.73 -0.64 -2.16
C ALA A 33 0.02 -1.40 -3.27
N ARG A 34 -0.65 -1.72 -4.37
CA ARG A 34 -0.03 -2.38 -5.53
C ARG A 34 1.05 -1.52 -6.17
N ARG A 35 0.77 -0.23 -6.40
CA ARG A 35 1.74 0.73 -6.97
C ARG A 35 2.95 0.88 -6.07
N ALA A 36 2.76 1.11 -4.77
CA ALA A 36 3.85 1.24 -3.81
C ALA A 36 4.75 -0.02 -3.79
N ARG A 37 4.15 -1.21 -3.83
CA ARG A 37 4.88 -2.49 -3.91
C ARG A 37 5.71 -2.63 -5.18
N ILE A 38 5.15 -2.25 -6.33
CA ILE A 38 5.84 -2.33 -7.63
C ILE A 38 7.03 -1.37 -7.62
N TRP A 39 6.83 -0.11 -7.25
CA TRP A 39 7.90 0.89 -7.19
C TRP A 39 9.00 0.49 -6.22
N TYR A 40 8.63 0.03 -5.02
CA TYR A 40 9.59 -0.47 -4.05
C TYR A 40 10.44 -1.60 -4.64
N ARG A 41 9.83 -2.59 -5.29
CA ARG A 41 10.57 -3.72 -5.87
C ARG A 41 11.38 -3.34 -7.10
N ALA A 42 10.84 -2.50 -7.98
CA ALA A 42 11.51 -2.06 -9.19
C ALA A 42 12.81 -1.32 -8.86
N LEU A 43 12.76 -0.33 -7.96
CA LEU A 43 13.93 0.44 -7.54
C LEU A 43 15.01 -0.46 -6.90
N GLY A 44 14.62 -1.46 -6.12
CA GLY A 44 15.58 -2.42 -5.54
C GLY A 44 16.17 -3.36 -6.54
N THR A 45 15.39 -3.76 -7.54
CA THR A 45 15.89 -4.61 -8.63
C THR A 45 16.93 -3.84 -9.44
N VAL A 46 16.70 -2.55 -9.72
CA VAL A 46 17.69 -1.68 -10.37
C VAL A 46 18.99 -1.60 -9.56
N GLN A 47 18.89 -1.42 -8.24
CA GLN A 47 20.07 -1.39 -7.37
C GLN A 47 20.86 -2.70 -7.37
N LEU A 48 20.17 -3.85 -7.30
CA LEU A 48 20.80 -5.16 -7.33
C LEU A 48 21.50 -5.40 -8.68
N ILE A 49 20.85 -5.05 -9.79
CA ILE A 49 21.45 -5.15 -11.13
C ILE A 49 22.69 -4.25 -11.21
N ALA A 50 22.59 -3.00 -10.77
CA ALA A 50 23.72 -2.06 -10.77
C ALA A 50 24.89 -2.59 -9.93
N ALA A 51 24.63 -3.16 -8.75
CA ALA A 51 25.65 -3.75 -7.89
C ALA A 51 26.37 -4.94 -8.56
N VAL A 52 25.63 -5.82 -9.24
CA VAL A 52 26.21 -6.93 -10.00
C VAL A 52 27.05 -6.42 -11.17
N VAL A 53 26.58 -5.41 -11.90
CA VAL A 53 27.33 -4.80 -13.01
C VAL A 53 28.62 -4.14 -12.50
N ILE A 54 28.60 -3.49 -11.33
CA ILE A 54 29.83 -2.96 -10.69
C ILE A 54 30.82 -4.12 -10.45
N ALA A 55 30.39 -5.23 -9.86
CA ALA A 55 31.28 -6.37 -9.58
C ALA A 55 31.89 -6.95 -10.87
N ILE A 56 31.09 -7.12 -11.93
CA ILE A 56 31.56 -7.60 -13.24
C ILE A 56 32.53 -6.59 -13.88
N SER A 57 32.26 -5.29 -13.74
CA SER A 57 33.10 -4.24 -14.33
C SER A 57 34.55 -4.29 -13.85
N VAL A 58 34.77 -4.69 -12.59
CA VAL A 58 36.09 -4.89 -11.99
C VAL A 58 36.79 -6.09 -12.63
N ALA A 59 36.07 -7.20 -12.84
CA ALA A 59 36.64 -8.42 -13.40
C ALA A 59 37.11 -8.23 -14.86
N ILE A 60 36.40 -7.43 -15.65
CA ILE A 60 36.71 -7.21 -17.08
C ILE A 60 37.56 -5.97 -17.35
N LYS A 61 38.05 -5.26 -16.31
CA LYS A 61 38.77 -3.98 -16.43
C LYS A 61 38.01 -2.95 -17.26
N ALA A 62 36.72 -2.79 -16.97
CA ALA A 62 35.86 -1.82 -17.65
C ALA A 62 36.34 -0.37 -17.41
N PRO A 63 35.83 0.61 -18.18
CA PRO A 63 36.19 2.01 -18.01
C PRO A 63 35.98 2.53 -16.59
N ILE A 64 36.91 3.35 -16.10
CA ILE A 64 36.96 3.78 -14.68
C ILE A 64 35.72 4.58 -14.24
N TRP A 65 35.01 5.18 -15.19
CA TRP A 65 33.79 5.96 -14.95
C TRP A 65 32.55 5.09 -14.73
N LEU A 66 32.55 3.82 -15.14
CA LEU A 66 31.36 2.96 -15.10
C LEU A 66 30.89 2.67 -13.67
N ALA A 67 31.82 2.27 -12.80
CA ALA A 67 31.52 1.96 -11.40
C ALA A 67 30.94 3.17 -10.62
N PRO A 68 31.54 4.37 -10.64
CA PRO A 68 30.98 5.53 -9.94
C PRO A 68 29.63 5.99 -10.53
N SER A 69 29.41 5.88 -11.85
CA SER A 69 28.10 6.16 -12.45
C SER A 69 27.01 5.22 -11.92
N LEU A 70 27.30 3.91 -11.81
CA LEU A 70 26.36 2.93 -11.25
C LEU A 70 26.13 3.15 -9.74
N GLY A 71 27.16 3.55 -9.00
CA GLY A 71 27.02 3.98 -7.61
C GLY A 71 26.06 5.16 -7.45
N GLY A 72 26.14 6.15 -8.34
CA GLY A 72 25.19 7.26 -8.39
C GLY A 72 23.75 6.83 -8.66
N VAL A 73 23.53 5.88 -9.58
CA VAL A 73 22.21 5.30 -9.85
C VAL A 73 21.64 4.59 -8.61
N ILE A 74 22.48 3.83 -7.89
CA ILE A 74 22.07 3.15 -6.65
C ILE A 74 21.62 4.16 -5.60
N ALA A 75 22.43 5.20 -5.38
CA ALA A 75 22.14 6.26 -4.41
C ALA A 75 20.86 7.03 -4.78
N LEU A 76 20.66 7.37 -6.05
CA LEU A 76 19.45 8.04 -6.52
C LEU A 76 18.22 7.15 -6.33
N ALA A 77 18.31 5.86 -6.66
CA ALA A 77 17.22 4.91 -6.47
C ALA A 77 16.85 4.76 -4.98
N GLU A 78 17.84 4.79 -4.08
CA GLU A 78 17.59 4.73 -2.63
C GLU A 78 17.01 6.04 -2.10
N GLY A 79 17.50 7.18 -2.59
CA GLY A 79 16.94 8.49 -2.29
C GLY A 79 15.46 8.59 -2.68
N ILE A 80 15.09 8.08 -3.87
CA ILE A 80 13.68 8.01 -4.28
C ILE A 80 12.89 7.09 -3.35
N ARG A 81 13.42 5.90 -3.01
CA ARG A 81 12.72 4.96 -2.11
C ARG A 81 12.44 5.55 -0.72
N THR A 82 13.42 6.24 -0.16
CA THR A 82 13.33 6.85 1.16
C THR A 82 12.47 8.11 1.14
N LEU A 83 12.63 8.99 0.13
CA LEU A 83 11.86 10.22 -0.01
C LEU A 83 10.36 9.94 -0.08
N PHE A 84 9.96 9.00 -0.94
CA PHE A 84 8.56 8.60 -1.11
C PHE A 84 8.06 7.62 -0.05
N GLY A 85 8.90 7.19 0.90
CA GLY A 85 8.48 6.36 2.03
C GLY A 85 7.85 5.03 1.63
N PHE A 86 8.21 4.47 0.45
CA PHE A 86 7.51 3.30 -0.09
C PHE A 86 7.55 2.06 0.82
N LYS A 87 8.55 1.98 1.71
CA LYS A 87 8.69 0.93 2.71
C LYS A 87 7.56 0.96 3.76
N ASP A 88 7.14 2.17 4.16
CA ASP A 88 6.16 2.37 5.24
C ASP A 88 4.75 2.50 4.67
N SER A 89 4.60 3.12 3.50
CA SER A 89 3.29 3.28 2.87
C SER A 89 2.68 1.95 2.41
N TYR A 90 3.49 0.99 1.92
CA TYR A 90 2.96 -0.29 1.42
C TYR A 90 2.24 -1.13 2.50
N PRO A 91 2.83 -1.38 3.68
CA PRO A 91 2.16 -2.09 4.76
C PRO A 91 0.88 -1.39 5.22
N THR A 92 0.91 -0.07 5.39
CA THR A 92 -0.25 0.72 5.83
C THR A 92 -1.42 0.59 4.86
N TYR A 93 -1.21 0.89 3.57
CA TYR A 93 -2.27 0.75 2.57
C TYR A 93 -2.80 -0.69 2.43
N THR A 94 -1.92 -1.68 2.59
CA THR A 94 -2.33 -3.10 2.54
C THR A 94 -3.19 -3.48 3.73
N ARG A 95 -2.85 -2.98 4.92
CA ARG A 95 -3.62 -3.20 6.15
C ARG A 95 -4.99 -2.56 6.05
N THR A 96 -5.08 -1.28 5.68
CA THR A 96 -6.36 -0.57 5.52
C THR A 96 -7.25 -1.26 4.49
N ALA A 97 -6.69 -1.69 3.36
CA ALA A 97 -7.44 -2.44 2.37
C ALA A 97 -7.92 -3.82 2.88
N GLN A 98 -7.15 -4.51 3.73
CA GLN A 98 -7.58 -5.75 4.38
C GLN A 98 -8.70 -5.50 5.39
N GLU A 99 -8.61 -4.44 6.19
CA GLU A 99 -9.65 -4.05 7.15
C GLU A 99 -10.96 -3.72 6.42
N LEU A 100 -10.92 -2.92 5.35
CA LEU A 100 -12.10 -2.63 4.50
C LEU A 100 -12.69 -3.89 3.87
N ARG A 101 -11.86 -4.82 3.40
CA ARG A 101 -12.32 -6.10 2.84
C ARG A 101 -13.02 -6.95 3.89
N ASN A 102 -12.42 -7.09 5.07
CA ASN A 102 -12.99 -7.89 6.15
C ASN A 102 -14.33 -7.29 6.62
N GLU A 103 -14.39 -5.97 6.71
CA GLU A 103 -15.63 -5.24 7.02
C GLU A 103 -16.74 -5.52 6.00
N ALA A 104 -16.40 -5.46 4.71
CA ALA A 104 -17.35 -5.76 3.64
C ALA A 104 -17.89 -7.20 3.71
N TRP A 105 -17.03 -8.18 4.04
CA TRP A 105 -17.46 -9.57 4.21
C TRP A 105 -18.38 -9.76 5.42
N LEU A 106 -18.08 -9.11 6.55
CA LEU A 106 -18.95 -9.14 7.72
C LEU A 106 -20.33 -8.55 7.41
N TYR A 107 -20.37 -7.43 6.68
CA TYR A 107 -21.63 -6.81 6.25
C TYR A 107 -22.40 -7.71 5.28
N SER A 108 -21.74 -8.20 4.24
CA SER A 108 -22.35 -9.05 3.20
C SER A 108 -22.97 -10.33 3.77
N GLN A 109 -22.33 -10.96 4.75
CA GLN A 109 -22.83 -12.17 5.40
C GLN A 109 -23.76 -11.88 6.58
N LYS A 110 -24.07 -10.60 6.88
CA LYS A 110 -24.77 -10.17 8.10
C LYS A 110 -24.18 -10.82 9.36
N ALA A 111 -22.85 -10.91 9.41
CA ALA A 111 -22.10 -11.56 10.46
C ALA A 111 -21.54 -10.54 11.46
N GLY A 112 -21.09 -11.03 12.62
CA GLY A 112 -20.48 -10.21 13.67
C GLY A 112 -21.41 -9.07 14.11
N ARG A 113 -20.93 -7.82 14.00
CA ARG A 113 -21.67 -6.61 14.39
C ARG A 113 -22.96 -6.39 13.59
N TYR A 114 -23.04 -6.93 12.37
CA TYR A 114 -24.20 -6.77 11.50
C TYR A 114 -25.31 -7.80 11.77
N ALA A 115 -25.02 -8.87 12.53
CA ALA A 115 -25.99 -9.93 12.82
C ALA A 115 -27.16 -9.45 13.69
N LYS A 116 -26.91 -8.44 14.54
CA LYS A 116 -27.90 -7.87 15.48
C LYS A 116 -28.20 -6.40 15.20
N ALA A 117 -27.68 -5.84 14.11
CA ALA A 117 -27.87 -4.43 13.79
C ALA A 117 -29.28 -4.19 13.25
N GLY A 118 -30.04 -3.29 13.88
CA GLY A 118 -31.32 -2.83 13.35
C GLY A 118 -31.18 -2.05 12.04
N GLU A 119 -30.08 -1.31 11.89
CA GLU A 119 -29.75 -0.51 10.70
C GLU A 119 -28.32 -0.81 10.19
N PRO A 120 -28.10 -1.97 9.55
CA PRO A 120 -26.76 -2.43 9.17
C PRO A 120 -26.03 -1.50 8.20
N VAL A 121 -26.76 -0.76 7.35
CA VAL A 121 -26.18 0.21 6.39
C VAL A 121 -25.59 1.42 7.10
N LYS A 122 -26.24 1.94 8.17
CA LYS A 122 -25.70 3.07 8.93
C LYS A 122 -24.45 2.67 9.68
N LEU A 123 -24.48 1.49 10.31
CA LEU A 123 -23.31 0.91 10.97
C LEU A 123 -22.14 0.74 10.00
N LEU A 124 -22.40 0.30 8.76
CA LEU A 124 -21.38 0.21 7.72
C LEU A 124 -20.74 1.57 7.43
N ALA A 125 -21.56 2.62 7.27
CA ALA A 125 -21.06 3.96 7.00
C ALA A 125 -20.13 4.47 8.12
N GLU A 126 -20.55 4.30 9.38
CA GLU A 126 -19.74 4.68 10.55
C GLU A 126 -18.40 3.94 10.58
N ARG A 127 -18.42 2.63 10.34
CA ARG A 127 -17.20 1.81 10.32
C ARG A 127 -16.25 2.17 9.19
N VAL A 128 -16.77 2.45 7.99
CA VAL A 128 -15.95 2.89 6.85
C VAL A 128 -15.28 4.23 7.12
N VAL A 129 -16.01 5.15 7.77
CA VAL A 129 -15.47 6.45 8.19
C VAL A 129 -14.40 6.26 9.27
N GLU A 130 -14.63 5.43 10.28
CA GLU A 130 -13.66 5.13 11.34
C GLU A 130 -12.36 4.54 10.80
N ILE A 131 -12.44 3.53 9.93
CA ILE A 131 -11.26 2.92 9.27
C ILE A 131 -10.48 3.96 8.44
N SER A 132 -11.19 4.96 7.90
CA SER A 132 -10.54 6.04 7.15
C SER A 132 -9.90 7.08 8.07
N TYR A 133 -10.47 7.33 9.25
CA TYR A 133 -9.94 8.30 10.22
C TYR A 133 -8.69 7.79 10.95
N SER A 134 -8.63 6.50 11.28
CA SER A 134 -7.44 5.91 11.92
C SER A 134 -6.18 6.05 11.06
N GLU A 135 -6.33 6.19 9.74
CA GLU A 135 -5.19 6.43 8.86
C GLU A 135 -4.63 7.87 8.98
N THR A 136 -5.49 8.87 9.19
CA THR A 136 -5.05 10.27 9.36
C THR A 136 -4.19 10.43 10.61
N GLU A 137 -4.56 9.75 11.69
CA GLU A 137 -3.77 9.73 12.92
C GLU A 137 -2.40 9.07 12.72
N ASP A 138 -2.35 7.98 11.94
CA ASP A 138 -1.09 7.31 11.55
C ASP A 138 -0.21 8.22 10.67
N TRP A 139 -0.79 9.01 9.76
CA TRP A 139 -0.05 10.00 8.96
C TRP A 139 0.50 11.16 9.81
N GLU A 140 -0.29 11.69 10.73
CA GLU A 140 0.14 12.73 11.66
C GLU A 140 1.26 12.23 12.58
N ALA A 141 1.16 11.00 13.09
CA ALA A 141 2.19 10.37 13.89
C ALA A 141 3.49 10.13 13.08
N ALA A 142 3.38 9.64 11.85
CA ALA A 142 4.52 9.42 10.96
C ALA A 142 5.21 10.75 10.57
N LEU A 143 4.44 11.82 10.33
CA LEU A 143 4.96 13.16 10.09
C LEU A 143 5.69 13.70 11.32
N LYS A 144 5.11 13.59 12.51
CA LYS A 144 5.75 14.00 13.78
C LYS A 144 7.03 13.23 14.08
N ALA A 145 7.07 11.94 13.78
CA ALA A 145 8.26 11.11 13.96
C ALA A 145 9.40 11.47 12.99
N ARG A 146 9.07 12.06 11.82
CA ARG A 146 10.03 12.49 10.80
C ARG A 146 10.51 13.93 10.99
N SER A 147 9.84 14.71 11.83
CA SER A 147 10.16 16.12 12.12
C SER A 147 11.08 16.32 13.34
N VAL A 148 11.74 15.26 13.81
CA VAL A 148 12.76 15.29 14.87
C VAL A 148 14.10 14.86 14.29
#